data_AF-A0A0K8SPI1-F1
#
_entry.id   AF-A0A0K8SPI1-F1
#
_cell.length_a   1.000
_cell.length_b   1.000
_cell.length_c   1.000
_cell.angle_alpha   90.00
_cell.angle_beta   90.00
_cell.angle_gamma   90.00
#
_symmetry.space_group_name_H-M   'P 1'
#
loop_
_entity.id
_entity.type
_entity.pdbx_description
1 polymer ?
#
loop_
_entity_poly.entity_id
_entity_poly.type
_entity_poly.pdbx_seq_one_letter_code
_entity_poly.pdbx_strand_id
1 'polypeptide(L)'
;LRSRKPPIRTAENLATDGFNPINEWRQKWTQAAKPEHRDMPCITTTPAGFELPRKTWTALNRIRTNHGRCADAFYKWNIIPSPQCDCGAERQTIRHIAEHCSLRAYGGHPNDFLTATP
;
A
#
# COMPACT_ATOMS: atom_id res chain seq x y z
N LEU A 1 -21.49 -9.39 -26.22
CA LEU A 1 -20.19 -9.23 -25.54
C LEU A 1 -19.08 -9.59 -26.51
N ARG A 2 -18.17 -8.67 -26.89
CA ARG A 2 -16.98 -9.04 -27.66
C ARG A 2 -16.14 -10.00 -26.82
N SER A 3 -15.82 -11.17 -27.36
CA SER A 3 -14.89 -12.11 -26.73
C SER A 3 -13.56 -11.41 -26.49
N ARG A 4 -13.00 -11.54 -25.28
CA ARG A 4 -11.69 -10.98 -24.97
C ARG A 4 -10.65 -11.70 -25.82
N LYS A 5 -9.67 -10.98 -26.35
CA LYS A 5 -8.58 -11.60 -27.12
C LYS A 5 -7.91 -12.68 -26.26
N PRO A 6 -7.47 -13.80 -26.86
CA PRO A 6 -6.81 -14.86 -26.11
C PRO A 6 -5.58 -14.33 -25.37
N PRO A 7 -5.42 -14.58 -24.05
CA PRO A 7 -4.26 -14.12 -23.28
C PRO A 7 -2.93 -14.60 -23.87
N ILE A 8 -2.92 -15.79 -24.50
CA ILE A 8 -1.76 -16.39 -25.16
C ILE A 8 -1.20 -15.48 -26.25
N ARG A 9 -2.06 -14.95 -27.14
CA ARG A 9 -1.59 -14.04 -28.22
C ARG A 9 -0.97 -12.76 -27.67
N THR A 10 -1.51 -12.25 -26.56
CA THR A 10 -0.93 -11.09 -25.90
C THR A 10 0.43 -11.42 -25.30
N ALA A 11 0.59 -12.59 -24.65
CA ALA A 11 1.86 -13.02 -24.11
C ALA A 11 2.93 -13.25 -25.19
N GLU A 12 2.58 -13.86 -26.32
CA GLU A 12 3.47 -14.06 -27.48
C GLU A 12 3.97 -12.73 -28.05
N ASN A 13 3.07 -11.76 -28.23
CA ASN A 13 3.44 -10.43 -28.69
C ASN A 13 4.38 -9.73 -27.71
N LEU A 14 4.04 -9.74 -26.41
CA LEU A 14 4.88 -9.12 -25.37
C LEU A 14 6.28 -9.75 -25.33
N ALA A 15 6.38 -11.08 -25.48
CA ALA A 15 7.66 -11.77 -25.55
C ALA A 15 8.47 -11.36 -26.79
N THR A 16 7.81 -11.25 -27.95
CA THR A 16 8.44 -10.82 -29.22
C THR A 16 8.93 -9.38 -29.17
N ASP A 17 8.17 -8.49 -28.52
CA ASP A 17 8.47 -7.07 -28.38
C ASP A 17 9.57 -6.79 -27.32
N GLY A 18 10.11 -7.84 -26.67
CA GLY A 18 11.11 -7.69 -25.61
C GLY A 18 10.56 -7.04 -24.34
N PHE A 19 9.26 -7.19 -24.08
CA PHE A 19 8.60 -6.58 -22.93
C PHE A 19 9.25 -7.02 -21.61
N ASN A 20 9.72 -6.03 -20.85
CA ASN A 20 10.24 -6.26 -19.51
C ASN A 20 9.19 -5.83 -18.47
N PRO A 21 8.52 -6.79 -17.79
CA PRO A 21 7.45 -6.49 -16.85
C PRO A 21 7.92 -5.64 -15.67
N ILE A 22 9.18 -5.78 -15.25
CA ILE A 22 9.75 -5.03 -14.12
C ILE A 22 9.94 -3.57 -14.50
N ASN A 23 10.52 -3.30 -15.68
CA ASN A 23 10.75 -1.93 -16.15
C ASN A 23 9.43 -1.20 -16.38
N GLU A 24 8.47 -1.88 -16.99
CA GLU A 24 7.14 -1.35 -17.26
C GLU A 24 6.35 -1.06 -15.99
N TRP A 25 6.40 -1.98 -15.01
CA TRP A 25 5.82 -1.72 -13.70
C TRP A 25 6.50 -0.55 -13.01
N ARG A 26 7.84 -0.48 -13.03
CA ARG A 26 8.61 0.61 -12.41
C ARG A 26 8.28 1.96 -13.03
N GLN A 27 8.19 2.04 -14.36
CA GLN A 27 7.81 3.27 -15.06
C GLN A 27 6.39 3.71 -14.68
N LYS A 28 5.42 2.80 -14.73
CA LYS A 28 4.03 3.08 -14.35
C LYS A 28 3.92 3.50 -12.88
N TRP A 29 4.65 2.83 -12.00
CA TRP A 29 4.70 3.18 -10.58
C TRP A 29 5.27 4.58 -10.39
N THR A 30 6.41 4.91 -10.98
CA THR A 30 7.01 6.25 -10.87
C THR A 30 6.08 7.36 -11.36
N GLN A 31 5.29 7.09 -12.41
CA GLN A 31 4.33 8.06 -12.95
C GLN A 31 3.06 8.21 -12.10
N ALA A 32 2.55 7.11 -11.53
CA ALA A 32 1.27 7.08 -10.82
C ALA A 32 1.38 7.21 -9.29
N ALA A 33 2.55 6.90 -8.72
CA ALA A 33 2.75 6.90 -7.27
C ALA A 33 2.66 8.33 -6.72
N LYS A 34 1.83 8.48 -5.69
CA LYS A 34 1.84 9.69 -4.87
C LYS A 34 3.24 9.86 -4.25
N PRO A 35 3.69 11.11 -4.00
CA PRO A 35 4.99 11.36 -3.36
C PRO A 35 5.24 10.51 -2.12
N GLU A 36 4.20 10.31 -1.31
CA GLU A 36 4.19 9.52 -0.07
C GLU A 36 4.51 8.02 -0.25
N HIS A 37 4.40 7.48 -1.47
CA HIS A 37 4.61 6.06 -1.75
C HIS A 37 5.84 5.79 -2.62
N ARG A 38 6.62 6.82 -2.97
CA ARG A 38 7.79 6.67 -3.84
C ARG A 38 8.91 5.86 -3.20
N ASP A 39 9.03 5.94 -1.88
CA ASP A 39 10.06 5.24 -1.11
C ASP A 39 9.64 3.81 -0.73
N MET A 40 8.46 3.36 -1.18
CA MET A 40 8.02 1.99 -0.93
C MET A 40 8.90 1.01 -1.74
N PRO A 41 9.46 -0.04 -1.12
CA PRO A 41 10.36 -0.96 -1.79
C PRO A 41 9.69 -1.60 -3.02
N CYS A 42 10.45 -1.63 -4.12
CA CYS A 42 10.04 -2.27 -5.37
C CYS A 42 9.73 -3.74 -5.14
N ILE A 43 8.65 -4.26 -5.75
CA ILE A 43 8.19 -5.65 -5.63
C ILE A 43 9.23 -6.72 -6.02
N THR A 44 10.36 -6.30 -6.58
CA THR A 44 11.46 -7.16 -7.03
C THR A 44 12.37 -7.64 -5.91
N THR A 45 12.29 -7.04 -4.72
CA THR A 45 13.09 -7.46 -3.56
C THR A 45 12.22 -7.68 -2.36
N THR A 46 12.61 -8.63 -1.51
CA THR A 46 11.96 -8.86 -0.22
C THR A 46 12.10 -7.60 0.63
N PRO A 47 10.99 -6.94 1.00
CA PRO A 47 11.03 -5.73 1.81
C PRO A 47 11.46 -6.03 3.25
N ALA A 48 12.01 -5.01 3.93
CA ALA A 48 12.39 -5.12 5.34
C ALA A 48 11.19 -5.58 6.19
N GLY A 49 11.43 -6.49 7.13
CA GLY A 49 10.42 -7.04 8.03
C GLY A 49 9.60 -8.19 7.45
N PHE A 50 9.91 -8.69 6.24
CA PHE A 50 9.20 -9.82 5.64
C PHE A 50 9.22 -11.09 6.50
N GLU A 51 10.33 -11.34 7.20
CA GLU A 51 10.50 -12.49 8.09
C GLU A 51 9.74 -12.33 9.43
N LEU A 52 9.15 -11.16 9.69
CA LEU A 52 8.36 -10.94 10.91
C LEU A 52 7.12 -11.83 10.93
N PRO A 53 6.59 -12.16 12.13
CA PRO A 53 5.32 -12.87 12.24
C PRO A 53 4.23 -12.22 11.39
N ARG A 54 3.41 -13.05 10.73
CA ARG A 54 2.38 -12.61 9.76
C ARG A 54 1.55 -11.42 10.24
N LYS A 55 1.18 -11.39 11.53
CA LYS A 55 0.39 -10.31 12.13
C LYS A 55 1.13 -8.97 12.06
N THR A 56 2.39 -8.94 12.47
CA THR A 56 3.27 -7.77 12.42
C THR A 56 3.55 -7.36 10.97
N TRP A 57 3.90 -8.33 10.13
CA TRP A 57 4.14 -8.10 8.70
C TRP A 57 2.93 -7.47 7.98
N THR A 58 1.73 -7.97 8.27
CA THR A 58 0.48 -7.42 7.69
C THR A 58 0.20 -6.01 8.19
N ALA A 59 0.39 -5.74 9.49
CA ALA A 59 0.19 -4.41 10.06
C ALA A 59 1.17 -3.39 9.44
N LEU A 60 2.44 -3.76 9.32
CA LEU A 60 3.49 -2.96 8.71
C LEU A 60 3.14 -2.56 7.26
N ASN A 61 2.69 -3.52 6.45
CA ASN A 61 2.31 -3.23 5.06
C ASN A 61 1.08 -2.34 4.94
N ARG A 62 0.11 -2.45 5.86
CA ARG A 62 -1.05 -1.54 5.90
C ARG A 62 -0.61 -0.11 6.15
N ILE A 63 0.38 0.09 7.02
CA ILE A 63 0.97 1.41 7.30
C ILE A 63 1.70 1.94 6.05
N ARG A 64 2.61 1.15 5.48
CA ARG A 64 3.38 1.51 4.27
C ARG A 64 2.51 1.93 3.08
N THR A 65 1.41 1.21 2.87
CA THR A 65 0.48 1.46 1.76
C THR A 65 -0.60 2.48 2.09
N ASN A 66 -0.62 2.99 3.34
CA ASN A 66 -1.72 3.78 3.88
C ASN A 66 -3.10 3.14 3.60
N HIS A 67 -3.16 1.81 3.66
CA HIS A 67 -4.35 1.03 3.33
C HIS A 67 -4.67 0.06 4.45
N GLY A 68 -5.82 0.22 5.09
CA GLY A 68 -6.23 -0.67 6.16
C GLY A 68 -7.69 -0.50 6.55
N ARG A 69 -8.08 -1.24 7.59
CA ARG A 69 -9.44 -1.23 8.14
C ARG A 69 -9.58 -0.09 9.16
N CYS A 70 -9.64 1.14 8.67
CA CYS A 70 -9.87 2.33 9.48
C CYS A 70 -11.26 2.92 9.20
N ALA A 71 -11.73 3.82 10.05
CA ALA A 71 -13.07 4.40 9.92
C ALA A 71 -13.26 5.09 8.55
N ASP A 72 -12.21 5.70 7.99
CA ASP A 72 -12.25 6.25 6.63
C ASP A 72 -12.65 5.22 5.56
N ALA A 73 -12.07 4.01 5.61
CA ALA A 73 -12.39 2.95 4.66
C ALA A 73 -13.84 2.44 4.85
N PHE A 74 -14.27 2.27 6.10
CA PHE A 74 -15.63 1.83 6.40
C PHE A 74 -16.68 2.87 6.03
N TYR A 75 -16.39 4.16 6.20
CA TYR A 75 -17.26 5.24 5.77
C TYR A 75 -17.38 5.25 4.24
N LYS A 76 -16.26 5.12 3.51
CA LYS A 76 -16.27 5.01 2.05
C LYS A 76 -17.10 3.83 1.53
N TRP A 77 -17.22 2.77 2.32
CA TRP A 77 -18.04 1.60 1.99
C TRP A 77 -19.46 1.65 2.55
N ASN A 78 -19.89 2.79 3.12
CA ASN A 78 -21.20 2.97 3.74
C ASN A 78 -21.51 1.97 4.88
N ILE A 79 -20.48 1.47 5.58
CA ILE A 79 -20.63 0.55 6.71
C ILE A 79 -20.87 1.31 8.02
N ILE A 80 -20.25 2.48 8.14
CA ILE A 80 -20.39 3.36 9.31
C ILE A 80 -20.80 4.77 8.86
N PRO A 81 -21.50 5.55 9.71
CA PRO A 81 -22.03 6.85 9.31
C PRO A 81 -21.00 7.99 9.30
N SER A 82 -19.82 7.79 9.90
CA SER A 82 -18.80 8.84 10.03
C SER A 82 -17.39 8.26 9.93
N PRO A 83 -16.45 8.95 9.26
CA PRO A 83 -15.04 8.57 9.21
C PRO A 83 -14.25 9.06 10.44
N GLN A 84 -14.88 9.72 11.40
CA GLN A 84 -14.20 10.38 12.52
C GLN A 84 -13.42 9.42 13.41
N CYS A 85 -12.33 9.94 13.96
CA CYS A 85 -11.53 9.26 14.96
C CYS A 85 -12.07 9.55 16.38
N ASP A 86 -11.94 8.58 17.29
CA ASP A 86 -12.21 8.73 18.73
C ASP A 86 -11.34 9.78 19.42
N CYS A 87 -10.21 10.17 18.81
CA CYS A 87 -9.38 11.28 19.26
C CYS A 87 -9.90 12.67 18.83
N GLY A 88 -11.04 12.74 18.13
CA GLY A 88 -11.64 13.99 17.64
C GLY A 88 -11.21 14.44 16.24
N ALA A 89 -10.30 13.71 15.57
CA ALA A 89 -9.92 14.04 14.20
C ALA A 89 -11.05 13.73 13.20
N GLU A 90 -11.21 14.58 12.18
CA GLU A 90 -12.29 14.47 11.20
C GLU A 90 -12.31 13.13 10.46
N ARG A 91 -11.13 12.57 10.16
CA ARG A 91 -10.98 11.32 9.41
C ARG A 91 -9.91 10.44 10.04
N GLN A 92 -10.28 9.23 10.40
CA GLN A 92 -9.36 8.20 10.87
C GLN A 92 -8.78 7.43 9.66
N THR A 93 -7.66 7.92 9.13
CA THR A 93 -6.84 7.21 8.14
C THR A 93 -5.75 6.38 8.83
N ILE A 94 -5.09 5.47 8.10
CA ILE A 94 -3.95 4.73 8.65
C ILE A 94 -2.81 5.69 9.02
N ARG A 95 -2.51 6.66 8.15
CA ARG A 95 -1.52 7.70 8.44
C ARG A 95 -1.87 8.49 9.69
N HIS A 96 -3.13 8.89 9.86
CA HIS A 96 -3.58 9.53 11.10
C HIS A 96 -3.32 8.63 12.32
N ILE A 97 -3.74 7.36 12.28
CA ILE A 97 -3.53 6.42 13.39
C ILE A 97 -2.04 6.29 13.73
N ALA A 98 -1.19 6.17 12.72
CA ALA A 98 0.24 5.89 12.88
C ALA A 98 1.06 7.13 13.27
N GLU A 99 0.74 8.32 12.74
CA GLU A 99 1.62 9.50 12.83
C GLU A 99 1.03 10.67 13.63
N HIS A 100 -0.30 10.75 13.79
CA HIS A 100 -0.96 11.99 14.26
C HIS A 100 -1.96 11.78 15.39
N CYS A 101 -2.40 10.55 15.63
CA CYS A 101 -3.43 10.25 16.60
C CYS A 101 -2.91 10.43 18.03
N SER A 102 -3.48 11.36 18.79
CA SER A 102 -3.08 11.63 20.18
C SER A 102 -3.23 10.42 21.11
N LEU A 103 -4.05 9.42 20.74
CA LEU A 103 -4.30 8.23 21.55
C LEU A 103 -3.38 7.04 21.22
N ARG A 104 -2.81 6.99 20.01
CA ARG A 104 -2.16 5.76 19.50
C ARG A 104 -1.09 5.98 18.43
N ALA A 105 -0.68 7.22 18.17
CA ALA A 105 0.44 7.49 17.27
C ALA A 105 1.70 6.75 17.74
N TYR A 106 2.46 6.25 16.77
CA TYR A 106 3.74 5.65 17.01
C TYR A 106 4.74 6.74 17.42
N GLY A 107 5.41 6.55 18.55
CA GLY A 107 6.35 7.55 19.09
C GLY A 107 7.73 7.58 18.43
N GLY A 108 8.02 6.65 17.51
CA GLY A 108 9.28 6.57 16.79
C GLY A 108 9.26 7.31 15.45
N HIS A 109 10.29 7.07 14.63
CA HIS A 109 10.42 7.74 13.34
C HIS A 109 9.58 7.02 12.26
N PRO A 110 8.89 7.73 11.34
CA PRO A 110 8.10 7.07 10.28
C PRO A 110 8.89 6.08 9.41
N ASN A 111 10.20 6.32 9.23
CA ASN A 111 11.08 5.39 8.51
C ASN A 111 11.25 4.03 9.20
N ASP A 112 10.95 3.90 10.49
CA ASP A 112 10.99 2.62 11.20
C ASP A 112 10.03 1.61 10.53
N PHE A 113 8.93 2.11 9.95
CA PHE A 113 8.03 1.28 9.17
C PHE A 113 8.67 0.77 7.88
N LEU A 114 9.65 1.47 7.31
CA LEU A 114 10.34 1.08 6.06
C LEU A 114 11.55 0.19 6.31
N THR A 115 12.18 0.30 7.48
CA THR A 115 13.45 -0.37 7.81
C THR A 115 13.34 -1.48 8.87
N ALA A 116 12.12 -1.81 9.31
CA ALA A 116 11.87 -2.84 10.33
C ALA A 116 12.65 -4.14 10.08
N THR A 117 13.36 -4.62 11.10
CA THR A 117 14.11 -5.89 11.10
C THR A 117 13.39 -6.95 11.96
N PRO A 118 13.73 -8.24 11.82
CA PRO A 118 13.22 -9.32 12.66
C PRO A 118 13.46 -9.12 14.16
#